data_AF-X1JDN5-F1
#
_entry.id   AF-X1JDN5-F1
#
_cell.length_a   1.000
_cell.length_b   1.000
_cell.length_c   1.000
_cell.angle_alpha   90.00
_cell.angle_beta   90.00
_cell.angle_gamma   90.00
#
_symmetry.space_group_name_H-M   'P 1'
#
loop_
_entity.id
_entity.type
_entity.pdbx_description
1 polymer ?
#
loop_
_entity_poly.entity_id
_entity_poly.type
_entity_poly.pdbx_seq_one_letter_code
_entity_poly.pdbx_strand_id
1 'polypeptide(L)'
;CLLDNDRDIDSVLAGVSGRSELKSVLSRLESRQQALIFGHAVPMPVVVRTREYGSPESYKDFIPTGEAEIRKQAEKDIEELWE
;
A
#
# COMPACT_ATOMS: atom_id res chain seq x y z
N CYS A 1 5.29 -17.91 4.09
CA CYS A 1 4.32 -18.84 3.52
C CYS A 1 4.03 -18.40 2.10
N LEU A 2 4.47 -19.17 1.10
CA LEU A 2 4.18 -18.91 -0.30
C LEU A 2 2.77 -19.44 -0.56
N LEU A 3 1.84 -18.60 -1.03
CA LEU A 3 0.45 -18.96 -1.36
C LEU A 3 0.37 -19.74 -2.69
N ASP A 4 1.29 -20.68 -2.90
CA ASP A 4 1.40 -21.43 -4.16
C ASP A 4 0.68 -22.78 -4.07
N ASN A 5 0.28 -23.19 -2.86
CA ASN A 5 -0.41 -24.45 -2.61
C ASN A 5 -1.92 -24.26 -2.72
N ASP A 6 -2.56 -25.02 -3.62
CA ASP A 6 -4.02 -25.02 -3.80
C ASP A 6 -4.79 -25.28 -2.50
N ARG A 7 -4.26 -26.14 -1.61
CA ARG A 7 -4.90 -26.43 -0.32
C ARG A 7 -4.89 -25.22 0.61
N ASP A 8 -3.84 -24.42 0.57
CA ASP A 8 -3.71 -23.24 1.43
C ASP A 8 -4.65 -22.13 0.92
N ILE A 9 -4.70 -21.93 -0.40
CA ILE A 9 -5.64 -21.01 -1.06
C ILE A 9 -7.09 -21.41 -0.71
N ASP A 10 -7.41 -22.69 -0.83
CA ASP A 10 -8.73 -23.23 -0.57
C ASP A 10 -9.15 -23.10 0.90
N SER A 11 -8.20 -23.21 1.82
CA SER A 11 -8.42 -23.04 3.26
C SER A 11 -8.65 -21.57 3.64
N VAL A 12 -7.91 -20.64 3.04
CA VAL A 12 -8.08 -19.19 3.27
C VAL A 12 -9.37 -18.66 2.66
N LEU A 13 -9.78 -19.19 1.50
CA LEU A 13 -11.02 -18.83 0.83
C LEU A 13 -12.23 -19.65 1.32
N ALA A 14 -12.08 -20.48 2.35
CA ALA A 14 -13.20 -21.22 2.92
C ALA A 14 -14.16 -20.25 3.63
N GLY A 15 -15.45 -20.26 3.24
CA GLY A 15 -16.50 -19.46 3.88
C GLY A 15 -16.73 -18.07 3.28
N VAL A 16 -16.00 -17.68 2.24
CA VAL A 16 -16.27 -16.46 1.46
C VAL A 16 -17.04 -16.77 0.18
N SER A 17 -18.02 -15.93 -0.14
CA SER A 17 -18.75 -15.98 -1.41
C SER A 17 -17.80 -15.64 -2.57
N GLY A 18 -17.89 -16.37 -3.69
CA GLY A 18 -17.09 -16.07 -4.88
C GLY A 18 -15.66 -16.66 -4.87
N ARG A 19 -15.44 -17.79 -4.19
CA ARG A 19 -14.11 -18.45 -4.09
C ARG A 19 -13.41 -18.65 -5.45
N SER A 20 -14.14 -19.04 -6.49
CA SER A 20 -13.57 -19.25 -7.84
C SER A 20 -13.00 -17.95 -8.44
N GLU A 21 -13.72 -16.85 -8.26
CA GLU A 21 -13.33 -15.53 -8.75
C GLU A 21 -12.13 -14.99 -7.98
N LEU A 22 -12.15 -15.10 -6.64
CA LEU A 22 -11.03 -14.69 -5.80
C LEU A 22 -9.76 -15.50 -6.08
N LYS A 23 -9.89 -16.80 -6.37
CA LYS A 23 -8.77 -17.64 -6.81
C LYS A 23 -8.18 -17.15 -8.14
N SER A 24 -9.02 -16.76 -9.10
CA SER A 24 -8.55 -16.18 -10.36
C SER A 24 -7.87 -14.81 -10.19
N VAL A 25 -8.29 -14.01 -9.21
CA VAL A 25 -7.62 -12.74 -8.90
C VAL A 25 -6.27 -13.01 -8.22
N LEU A 26 -6.20 -13.95 -7.28
CA LEU A 26 -4.95 -14.35 -6.64
C LEU A 26 -3.92 -14.88 -7.64
N SER A 27 -4.34 -15.65 -8.65
CA SER A 27 -3.41 -16.14 -9.69
C SER A 27 -2.86 -15.05 -10.62
N ARG A 28 -3.50 -13.88 -10.67
CA ARG A 28 -3.07 -12.72 -11.46
C ARG A 28 -2.22 -11.73 -10.65
N LEU A 29 -2.19 -11.89 -9.32
CA LEU A 29 -1.50 -10.99 -8.43
C LEU A 29 0.00 -11.20 -8.53
N GLU A 30 0.79 -10.11 -8.50
CA GLU A 30 2.24 -10.23 -8.43
C GLU A 30 2.67 -10.74 -7.06
N SER A 31 3.69 -11.62 -7.03
CA SER A 31 4.20 -12.21 -5.78
C SER A 31 4.87 -11.20 -4.83
N ARG A 32 5.09 -9.95 -5.28
CA ARG A 32 5.70 -8.88 -4.48
C ARG A 32 4.83 -7.63 -4.54
N GLN A 33 4.73 -6.93 -3.41
CA GLN A 33 4.07 -5.62 -3.28
C GLN A 33 2.57 -5.57 -3.65
N GLN A 34 1.89 -6.70 -3.86
CA GLN A 34 0.44 -6.73 -4.09
C GLN A 34 -0.24 -7.61 -3.05
N ALA A 35 -1.43 -7.19 -2.60
CA ALA A 35 -2.27 -7.92 -1.67
C ALA A 35 -3.75 -7.84 -2.06
N LEU A 36 -4.50 -8.91 -1.83
CA LEU A 36 -5.95 -8.94 -2.00
C LEU A 36 -6.63 -8.77 -0.63
N ILE A 37 -7.46 -7.74 -0.48
CA ILE A 37 -8.26 -7.52 0.73
C ILE A 37 -9.70 -7.95 0.45
N PHE A 38 -10.22 -8.85 1.26
CA PHE A 38 -11.57 -9.38 1.17
C PHE A 38 -12.08 -9.77 2.56
N GLY A 39 -13.41 -9.80 2.74
CA GLY A 39 -14.04 -10.19 4.00
C GLY A 39 -15.30 -9.38 4.30
N HIS A 40 -15.91 -9.62 5.45
CA HIS A 40 -17.19 -9.01 5.82
C HIS A 40 -17.09 -7.50 6.08
N ALA A 41 -15.90 -7.01 6.43
CA ALA A 41 -15.65 -5.60 6.68
C ALA A 41 -15.51 -4.76 5.40
N VAL A 42 -15.31 -5.39 4.24
CA VAL A 42 -15.06 -4.68 2.98
C VAL A 42 -16.20 -4.99 2.01
N PRO A 43 -16.98 -3.98 1.57
CA PRO A 43 -18.16 -4.19 0.73
C PRO A 43 -17.84 -4.72 -0.67
N MET A 44 -16.60 -4.54 -1.14
CA MET A 44 -16.11 -5.03 -2.43
C MET A 44 -14.66 -5.50 -2.27
N PRO A 45 -14.27 -6.68 -2.78
CA PRO A 45 -12.87 -7.12 -2.74
C PRO A 45 -11.98 -6.19 -3.57
N VAL A 46 -10.85 -5.76 -3.02
CA VAL A 46 -9.93 -4.81 -3.69
C VAL A 46 -8.50 -5.33 -3.67
N VAL A 47 -7.79 -5.18 -4.78
CA VAL A 47 -6.34 -5.40 -4.87
C VAL A 47 -5.62 -4.12 -4.49
N VAL A 48 -4.73 -4.21 -3.50
CA VAL A 48 -3.97 -3.08 -2.98
C VAL A 48 -2.49 -3.30 -3.23
N ARG A 49 -1.82 -2.27 -3.73
CA ARG A 49 -0.35 -2.27 -3.85
C ARG A 49 0.24 -1.74 -2.55
N THR A 50 1.03 -2.55 -1.86
CA THR A 50 1.74 -2.11 -0.66
C THR A 50 2.92 -1.24 -1.06
N ARG A 51 3.07 -0.10 -0.37
CA ARG A 51 4.24 0.76 -0.53
C ARG A 51 5.51 0.02 -0.12
N GLU A 52 6.61 0.30 -0.81
CA GLU A 52 7.92 -0.23 -0.45
C GLU A 52 8.44 0.45 0.81
N TYR A 53 9.11 -0.30 1.67
CA TYR A 53 9.85 0.24 2.81
C TYR A 53 11.29 -0.26 2.77
N GLY A 54 12.23 0.58 3.17
CA GLY A 54 13.65 0.20 3.30
C GLY A 54 14.60 0.89 2.33
N SER A 55 14.09 1.61 1.33
CA SER A 55 14.91 2.49 0.49
C SER A 55 14.91 3.93 1.04
N PRO A 56 16.04 4.66 0.97
CA PRO A 56 16.08 6.09 1.31
C PRO A 56 15.05 6.92 0.55
N GLU A 57 14.69 6.51 -0.67
CA GLU A 57 13.68 7.14 -1.52
C GLU A 57 12.28 6.97 -0.95
N SER A 58 11.92 5.78 -0.46
CA SER A 58 10.63 5.53 0.20
C SER A 58 10.39 6.45 1.40
N TYR A 59 11.46 6.76 2.16
CA TYR A 59 11.36 7.68 3.29
C TYR A 59 11.22 9.15 2.89
N LYS A 60 11.70 9.54 1.71
CA LYS A 60 11.52 10.90 1.20
C LYS A 60 10.06 11.18 0.85
N ASP A 61 9.34 10.18 0.36
CA ASP A 61 7.90 10.30 0.07
C ASP A 61 7.05 10.43 1.35
N PHE A 62 7.58 10.06 2.53
CA PHE A 62 6.91 10.30 3.82
C PHE A 62 7.09 11.72 4.34
N ILE A 63 8.14 12.41 3.90
CA ILE A 63 8.35 13.81 4.26
C ILE A 63 7.34 14.60 3.43
N PRO A 64 6.39 15.33 4.05
CA PRO A 64 5.50 16.20 3.31
C PRO A 64 6.38 17.13 2.46
N THR A 65 6.22 17.09 1.14
CA THR A 65 7.03 17.88 0.19
C THR A 65 7.04 19.37 0.56
N GLY A 66 6.00 19.82 1.28
CA GLY A 66 5.89 21.15 1.84
C GLY A 66 6.84 21.48 3.00
N GLU A 67 7.35 20.56 3.82
CA GLU A 67 8.19 20.97 4.99
C GLU A 67 9.51 21.60 4.57
N ALA A 68 10.12 21.12 3.48
CA ALA A 68 11.36 21.69 2.95
C ALA A 68 11.12 23.05 2.28
N GLU A 69 9.97 23.24 1.64
CA GLU A 69 9.56 24.51 1.02
C GLU A 69 9.10 25.53 2.07
N ILE A 70 8.30 25.11 3.06
CA ILE A 70 7.85 25.90 4.20
C ILE A 70 9.05 26.37 5.03
N ARG A 71 10.06 25.52 5.25
CA ARG A 71 11.27 25.91 5.98
C ARG A 71 12.09 26.94 5.22
N LYS A 72 12.26 26.78 3.90
CA LYS A 72 12.93 27.77 3.04
C LYS A 72 12.15 29.08 2.93
N GLN A 73 10.81 29.01 2.91
CA GLN A 73 9.96 30.20 2.89
C GLN A 73 10.03 30.93 4.23
N ALA A 74 9.95 30.21 5.35
CA ALA A 74 10.08 30.78 6.69
C ALA A 74 11.45 31.45 6.92
N GLU A 75 12.55 30.87 6.39
CA GLU A 75 13.88 31.48 6.46
C GLU A 75 13.94 32.82 5.70
N LYS A 76 13.31 32.91 4.52
CA LYS A 76 13.22 34.16 3.75
C LYS A 76 12.31 35.20 4.41
N ASP A 77 11.17 34.77 4.92
CA ASP A 77 10.21 35.66 5.59
C ASP A 77 10.83 36.27 6.87
N ILE A 78 11.71 35.54 7.57
CA ILE A 78 12.48 36.05 8.71
C ILE A 78 13.47 37.12 8.24
N GLU A 79 14.23 36.89 7.16
CA GLU A 79 15.22 37.85 6.66
C GLU A 79 14.57 39.17 6.22
N GLU A 80 13.42 39.12 5.53
CA GLU A 80 12.63 40.29 5.13
C GLU A 80 12.04 41.08 6.32
N LEU A 81 11.75 40.41 7.44
CA LEU A 81 11.19 41.05 8.64
C LEU A 81 12.23 41.82 9.47
N TRP A 82 13.53 41.54 9.27
CA TRP A 82 14.63 42.13 10.03
C TRP A 82 15.48 43.12 9.20
N GLU A 83 15.15 43.37 7.93
CA GLU A 83 15.56 44.57 7.17
C GLU A 83 14.68 45.78 7.48
#